data_AF-A0A497D224-F1
#
_entry.id   AF-A0A497D224-F1
#
_cell.length_a   1.000
_cell.length_b   1.000
_cell.length_c   1.000
_cell.angle_alpha   90.00
_cell.angle_beta   90.00
_cell.angle_gamma   90.00
#
_symmetry.space_group_name_H-M   'P 1'
#
loop_
_entity.id
_entity.type
_entity.pdbx_description
1 polymer ?
#
loop_
_entity_poly.entity_id
_entity_poly.type
_entity_poly.pdbx_seq_one_letter_code
_entity_poly.pdbx_strand_id
1 'polypeptide(L)'
;MKQTSWLIWIILTGLFCNNLFSQERSYGTYEPIEGYADTTKPKSLQTLVNMANPGDTILLDPGFYIGPVYIRTRGLIIDGQSKATLSGRGIESVIHIETDSVTIRNFKITDSGGSHDKIDCGVKILGDYNVVENCRIEECLFGVDIFQSNYNKILHCEISSLSRRSKALKGDAIRLWYSTNNLIKHNYWHHVRDMVVWYSSENTFEGNMGIGNRYSIHFMYAHNNRIQYNEFYENSVGVFLMYSEETVMTHNLIMKSTGESGMCLGMKETSSNQILYNRFIYSSEGIHIDVSPFVPEKVNTIAHNEIAFCGYGIFFHTNQQGNLFKENYFHNNLVQVFPEGKTANLNKWQHNYFDDYQGFDKNGDNIGDTPYSLYSYVEHLWTFNRNVKFFYGSPLLLILDFLERLAPFSEPKFVLRDKEPMYKWEEQHADKPLF
;
A
#
# COMPACT_ATOMS: atom_id res chain seq x y z
N MET A 1 10.17 45.69 32.94
CA MET A 1 11.11 44.83 32.17
C MET A 1 11.15 43.44 32.80
N LYS A 2 10.20 42.55 32.48
CA LYS A 2 10.21 41.12 32.90
C LYS A 2 9.06 40.35 32.23
N GLN A 3 8.87 40.48 30.92
CA GLN A 3 7.84 39.74 30.18
C GLN A 3 8.23 39.28 28.77
N THR A 4 9.51 39.40 28.39
CA THR A 4 10.02 39.04 27.05
C THR A 4 10.97 37.84 27.04
N SER A 5 11.16 37.13 28.15
CA SER A 5 12.14 36.05 28.27
C SER A 5 11.57 34.62 28.17
N TRP A 6 10.25 34.43 28.23
CA TRP A 6 9.64 33.09 28.18
C TRP A 6 9.26 32.63 26.77
N LEU A 7 8.98 33.55 25.84
CA LEU A 7 8.68 33.18 24.44
C LEU A 7 9.93 32.69 23.67
N ILE A 8 11.13 33.13 24.05
CA ILE A 8 12.37 32.78 23.33
C ILE A 8 12.84 31.36 23.68
N TRP A 9 12.51 30.84 24.87
CA TRP A 9 12.85 29.46 25.24
C TRP A 9 11.93 28.42 24.60
N ILE A 10 10.65 28.72 24.39
CA ILE A 10 9.71 27.81 23.72
C ILE A 10 10.02 27.70 22.21
N ILE A 11 10.53 28.77 21.59
CA ILE A 11 10.93 28.76 20.18
C ILE A 11 12.29 28.04 19.98
N LEU A 12 13.20 28.09 20.97
CA LEU A 12 14.51 27.44 20.87
C LEU A 12 14.49 25.95 21.25
N THR A 13 13.58 25.48 22.11
CA THR A 13 13.40 24.03 22.36
C THR A 13 12.59 23.33 21.27
N GLY A 14 11.77 24.07 20.51
CA GLY A 14 11.02 23.54 19.35
C GLY A 14 11.86 23.31 18.09
N LEU A 15 13.09 23.81 18.04
CA LEU A 15 13.99 23.69 16.88
C LEU A 15 15.12 22.64 17.07
N PHE A 16 15.27 22.08 18.28
CA PHE A 16 16.39 21.16 18.59
C PHE A 16 15.98 19.75 19.06
N CYS A 17 14.68 19.42 19.08
CA CYS A 17 14.22 18.06 19.41
C CYS A 17 13.76 17.22 18.21
N ASN A 18 14.06 17.62 16.96
CA ASN A 18 13.66 16.84 15.77
C ASN A 18 14.65 15.74 15.34
N ASN A 19 15.78 15.54 16.04
CA ASN A 19 16.85 14.66 15.55
C ASN A 19 17.24 13.51 16.46
N LEU A 20 16.37 13.08 17.38
CA LEU A 20 16.61 11.89 18.19
C LEU A 20 15.37 10.98 18.13
N PHE A 21 15.47 9.94 17.30
CA PHE A 21 14.58 8.77 17.20
C PHE A 21 13.38 8.80 16.24
N SER A 22 13.49 9.51 15.11
CA SER A 22 12.91 9.03 13.86
C SER A 22 13.98 8.19 13.16
N GLN A 23 13.73 6.90 12.92
CA GLN A 23 14.52 6.18 11.92
C GLN A 23 14.15 6.87 10.61
N GLU A 24 15.01 7.74 10.06
CA GLU A 24 14.77 8.40 8.78
C GLU A 24 14.46 7.32 7.74
N ARG A 25 13.18 7.10 7.46
CA ARG A 25 12.74 6.18 6.42
C ARG A 25 12.99 6.89 5.10
N SER A 26 14.14 6.63 4.49
CA SER A 26 14.45 7.10 3.14
C SER A 26 13.69 6.22 2.14
N TYR A 27 12.69 6.80 1.50
CA TYR A 27 11.95 6.19 0.40
C TYR A 27 12.42 6.75 -0.93
N GLY A 28 12.42 5.92 -1.97
CA GLY A 28 12.92 6.31 -3.28
C GLY A 28 14.44 6.46 -3.28
N THR A 29 14.93 7.42 -4.05
CA THR A 29 16.38 7.61 -4.26
C THR A 29 17.05 8.04 -2.95
N TYR A 30 18.03 7.27 -2.49
CA TYR A 30 18.80 7.62 -1.29
C TYR A 30 19.89 8.65 -1.60
N GLU A 31 20.42 8.67 -2.83
CA GLU A 31 21.25 9.76 -3.33
C GLU A 31 20.44 10.63 -4.30
N PRO A 32 20.48 11.97 -4.20
CA PRO A 32 19.81 12.83 -5.16
C PRO A 32 20.28 12.57 -6.60
N ILE A 33 19.34 12.25 -7.48
CA ILE A 33 19.59 12.14 -8.92
C ILE A 33 19.37 13.51 -9.56
N GLU A 34 20.46 14.20 -9.91
CA GLU A 34 20.41 15.48 -10.62
C GLU A 34 20.02 15.28 -12.09
N GLY A 35 20.50 14.19 -12.68
CA GLY A 35 20.47 13.99 -14.13
C GLY A 35 21.36 14.99 -14.87
N TYR A 36 21.25 15.00 -16.20
CA TYR A 36 21.98 15.91 -17.07
C TYR A 36 21.02 16.86 -17.81
N ALA A 37 21.27 18.17 -17.70
CA ALA A 37 20.37 19.20 -18.22
C ALA A 37 20.56 19.50 -19.72
N ASP A 38 21.78 19.41 -20.25
CA ASP A 38 22.05 19.73 -21.66
C ASP A 38 21.73 18.53 -22.57
N THR A 39 20.64 18.63 -23.30
CA THR A 39 20.16 17.59 -24.22
C THR A 39 20.67 17.77 -25.66
N THR A 40 21.49 18.79 -25.94
CA THR A 40 21.90 19.16 -27.31
C THR A 40 22.93 18.23 -27.93
N LYS A 41 23.64 17.45 -27.11
CA LYS A 41 24.70 16.52 -27.54
C LYS A 41 24.45 15.10 -27.01
N PRO A 42 23.44 14.39 -27.56
CA PRO A 42 23.11 13.05 -27.11
C PRO A 42 24.23 12.05 -27.41
N LYS A 43 24.53 11.17 -26.45
CA LYS A 43 25.41 10.01 -26.61
C LYS A 43 24.58 8.73 -26.74
N SER A 44 24.97 7.79 -27.60
CA SER A 44 24.30 6.48 -27.66
C SER A 44 24.79 5.59 -26.52
N LEU A 45 23.91 5.19 -25.60
CA LEU A 45 24.28 4.22 -24.56
C LEU A 45 24.45 2.81 -25.15
N GLN A 46 23.69 2.46 -26.20
CA GLN A 46 23.83 1.17 -26.88
C GLN A 46 25.25 0.93 -27.40
N THR A 47 25.92 1.98 -27.89
CA THR A 47 27.30 1.87 -28.39
C THR A 47 28.27 1.45 -27.28
N LEU A 48 28.10 1.97 -26.06
CA LEU A 48 28.91 1.59 -24.91
C LEU A 48 28.61 0.16 -24.44
N VAL A 49 27.33 -0.22 -24.40
CA VAL A 49 26.90 -1.57 -24.05
C VAL A 49 27.44 -2.62 -25.03
N ASN A 50 27.47 -2.31 -26.34
CA ASN A 50 27.98 -3.22 -27.36
C ASN A 50 29.50 -3.47 -27.26
N MET A 51 30.25 -2.59 -26.60
CA MET A 51 31.70 -2.72 -26.41
C MET A 51 32.07 -3.46 -25.12
N ALA A 52 31.10 -3.68 -24.23
CA ALA A 52 31.33 -4.28 -22.93
C ALA A 52 31.33 -5.81 -22.98
N ASN A 53 32.24 -6.41 -22.21
CA ASN A 53 32.34 -7.85 -21.99
C ASN A 53 31.48 -8.27 -20.78
N PRO A 54 31.14 -9.57 -20.66
CA PRO A 54 30.43 -10.06 -19.49
C PRO A 54 31.12 -9.70 -18.18
N GLY A 55 30.37 -9.13 -17.24
CA GLY A 55 30.89 -8.69 -15.94
C GLY A 55 31.49 -7.27 -15.91
N ASP A 56 31.58 -6.58 -17.05
CA ASP A 56 32.16 -5.24 -17.10
C ASP A 56 31.30 -4.21 -16.33
N THR A 57 31.98 -3.21 -15.78
CA THR A 57 31.35 -2.02 -15.21
C THR A 57 31.51 -0.83 -16.15
N ILE A 58 30.39 -0.26 -16.58
CA ILE A 58 30.32 0.93 -17.42
C ILE A 58 29.96 2.13 -16.53
N LEU A 59 30.97 2.91 -16.16
CA LEU A 59 30.78 4.19 -15.49
C LEU A 59 30.51 5.27 -16.53
N LEU A 60 29.34 5.89 -16.51
CA LEU A 60 29.01 6.95 -17.45
C LEU A 60 29.52 8.30 -16.97
N ASP A 61 30.21 9.02 -17.85
CA ASP A 61 30.44 10.45 -17.67
C ASP A 61 29.09 11.20 -17.58
N PRO A 62 29.04 12.35 -16.89
CA PRO A 62 27.89 13.25 -16.97
C PRO A 62 27.47 13.48 -18.42
N GLY A 63 26.19 13.28 -18.71
CA GLY A 63 25.72 13.38 -20.09
C GLY A 63 24.27 13.01 -20.31
N PHE A 64 23.75 13.46 -21.45
CA PHE A 64 22.47 13.03 -21.99
C PHE A 64 22.69 11.85 -22.93
N TYR A 65 22.15 10.70 -22.56
CA TYR A 65 22.20 9.45 -23.30
C TYR A 65 20.85 9.15 -23.93
N ILE A 66 20.87 8.47 -25.08
CA ILE A 66 19.67 8.06 -25.79
C ILE A 66 19.60 6.54 -25.93
N GLY A 67 18.39 6.01 -25.71
CA GLY A 67 17.97 4.65 -26.01
C GLY A 67 17.19 4.58 -27.33
N PRO A 68 16.53 3.43 -27.59
CA PRO A 68 16.40 2.25 -26.73
C PRO A 68 17.75 1.53 -26.53
N VAL A 69 17.90 0.88 -25.38
CA VAL A 69 19.12 0.12 -25.03
C VAL A 69 18.77 -1.33 -24.75
N TYR A 70 19.35 -2.23 -25.52
CA TYR A 70 19.23 -3.68 -25.39
C TYR A 70 20.50 -4.26 -24.77
N ILE A 71 20.35 -4.83 -23.58
CA ILE A 71 21.42 -5.43 -22.80
C ILE A 71 21.28 -6.95 -22.89
N ARG A 72 22.15 -7.55 -23.70
CA ARG A 72 22.23 -9.00 -23.94
C ARG A 72 23.48 -9.64 -23.32
N THR A 73 24.39 -8.80 -22.82
CA THR A 73 25.63 -9.22 -22.17
C THR A 73 25.39 -9.39 -20.67
N ARG A 74 25.58 -10.60 -20.16
CA ARG A 74 25.34 -10.96 -18.76
C ARG A 74 26.28 -10.19 -17.82
N GLY A 75 25.79 -9.84 -16.64
CA GLY A 75 26.66 -9.39 -15.53
C GLY A 75 27.12 -7.95 -15.62
N LEU A 76 26.59 -7.15 -16.56
CA LEU A 76 27.00 -5.75 -16.69
C LEU A 76 26.53 -4.91 -15.51
N ILE A 77 27.39 -4.01 -15.04
CA ILE A 77 27.00 -2.92 -14.14
C ILE A 77 27.04 -1.63 -14.95
N ILE A 78 25.92 -0.93 -15.06
CA ILE A 78 25.83 0.37 -15.73
C ILE A 78 25.48 1.40 -14.66
N ASP A 79 26.37 2.38 -14.47
CA ASP A 79 26.29 3.38 -13.40
C ASP A 79 26.28 4.80 -13.96
N GLY A 80 25.23 5.55 -13.64
CA GLY A 80 24.99 6.91 -14.12
C GLY A 80 25.64 7.99 -13.26
N GLN A 81 26.22 7.59 -12.12
CA GLN A 81 26.90 8.46 -11.17
C GLN A 81 26.04 9.69 -10.78
N SER A 82 24.72 9.51 -10.74
CA SER A 82 23.70 10.52 -10.40
C SER A 82 23.64 11.74 -11.35
N LYS A 83 24.40 11.71 -12.44
CA LYS A 83 24.62 12.82 -13.40
C LYS A 83 24.39 12.45 -14.85
N ALA A 84 23.85 11.27 -15.10
CA ALA A 84 23.44 10.83 -16.43
C ALA A 84 21.91 10.79 -16.55
N THR A 85 21.41 11.30 -17.68
CA THR A 85 20.01 11.12 -18.10
C THR A 85 19.99 10.16 -19.28
N LEU A 86 19.16 9.13 -19.25
CA LEU A 86 18.87 8.26 -20.38
C LEU A 86 17.43 8.49 -20.86
N SER A 87 17.26 8.92 -22.11
CA SER A 87 15.96 9.17 -22.72
C SER A 87 15.61 8.13 -23.79
N GLY A 88 14.41 7.56 -23.73
CA GLY A 88 13.83 6.73 -24.79
C GLY A 88 13.26 7.53 -25.97
N ARG A 89 13.28 8.87 -25.89
CA ARG A 89 12.78 9.80 -26.92
C ARG A 89 11.32 9.57 -27.34
N GLY A 90 10.50 9.03 -26.45
CA GLY A 90 9.10 8.74 -26.71
C GLY A 90 8.88 7.49 -27.57
N ILE A 91 9.88 6.62 -27.71
CA ILE A 91 9.83 5.41 -28.53
C ILE A 91 10.09 4.20 -27.62
N GLU A 92 9.16 3.25 -27.62
CA GLU A 92 9.26 1.95 -26.93
C GLU A 92 9.74 2.01 -25.46
N SER A 93 10.33 0.94 -24.94
CA SER A 93 10.92 0.97 -23.58
C SER A 93 12.34 1.53 -23.62
N VAL A 94 12.76 2.22 -22.56
CA VAL A 94 14.06 2.91 -22.56
C VAL A 94 15.23 1.91 -22.44
N ILE A 95 15.10 0.95 -21.52
CA ILE A 95 16.08 -0.12 -21.30
C ILE A 95 15.39 -1.48 -21.40
N HIS A 96 16.03 -2.41 -22.12
CA HIS A 96 15.67 -3.82 -22.23
C HIS A 96 16.81 -4.67 -21.66
N ILE A 97 16.58 -5.31 -20.52
CA ILE A 97 17.48 -6.29 -19.93
C ILE A 97 17.03 -7.67 -20.39
N GLU A 98 17.73 -8.26 -21.36
CA GLU A 98 17.40 -9.55 -21.99
C GLU A 98 18.35 -10.67 -21.52
N THR A 99 18.95 -10.49 -20.33
CA THR A 99 19.95 -11.38 -19.75
C THR A 99 19.95 -11.27 -18.24
N ASP A 100 20.83 -12.01 -17.58
CA ASP A 100 20.87 -12.14 -16.13
C ASP A 100 21.92 -11.23 -15.48
N SER A 101 21.74 -11.00 -14.18
CA SER A 101 22.77 -10.43 -13.30
C SER A 101 23.24 -9.03 -13.70
N VAL A 102 22.42 -8.26 -14.43
CA VAL A 102 22.69 -6.87 -14.81
C VAL A 102 22.28 -5.93 -13.68
N THR A 103 23.10 -4.91 -13.41
CA THR A 103 22.79 -3.83 -12.49
C THR A 103 22.66 -2.50 -13.26
N ILE A 104 21.54 -1.80 -13.10
CA ILE A 104 21.32 -0.43 -13.56
C ILE A 104 21.18 0.45 -12.32
N ARG A 105 22.05 1.46 -12.17
CA ARG A 105 21.97 2.34 -10.99
C ARG A 105 22.36 3.79 -11.18
N ASN A 106 21.84 4.66 -10.31
CA ASN A 106 22.20 6.08 -10.22
C ASN A 106 21.88 6.88 -11.49
N PHE A 107 20.71 6.65 -12.09
CA PHE A 107 20.27 7.27 -13.34
C PHE A 107 18.97 8.04 -13.21
N LYS A 108 18.83 9.08 -14.05
CA LYS A 108 17.53 9.54 -14.50
C LYS A 108 17.15 8.79 -15.79
N ILE A 109 16.04 8.07 -15.79
CA ILE A 109 15.49 7.34 -16.94
C ILE A 109 14.18 8.02 -17.34
N THR A 110 14.05 8.44 -18.59
CA THR A 110 12.93 9.29 -19.04
C THR A 110 12.44 9.00 -20.45
N ASP A 111 11.25 9.52 -20.76
CA ASP A 111 10.67 9.58 -22.10
C ASP A 111 10.53 8.21 -22.78
N SER A 112 9.85 7.26 -22.13
CA SER A 112 9.46 6.04 -22.84
C SER A 112 8.39 6.34 -23.89
N GLY A 113 8.10 5.36 -24.74
CA GLY A 113 6.88 5.31 -25.52
C GLY A 113 5.60 5.30 -24.67
N GLY A 114 4.46 5.21 -25.35
CA GLY A 114 3.13 5.33 -24.75
C GLY A 114 2.17 4.19 -25.06
N SER A 115 2.65 3.06 -25.56
CA SER A 115 1.82 1.90 -25.89
C SER A 115 1.53 1.04 -24.65
N HIS A 116 0.25 0.88 -24.32
CA HIS A 116 -0.18 -0.11 -23.33
C HIS A 116 -0.01 -1.53 -23.85
N ASP A 117 -0.21 -1.76 -25.16
CA ASP A 117 -0.11 -3.09 -25.77
C ASP A 117 1.33 -3.62 -25.74
N LYS A 118 2.32 -2.75 -25.95
CA LYS A 118 3.75 -3.11 -25.91
C LYS A 118 4.35 -3.04 -24.51
N ILE A 119 3.63 -2.43 -23.56
CA ILE A 119 4.12 -2.13 -22.21
C ILE A 119 5.39 -1.27 -22.30
N ASP A 120 5.28 -0.11 -22.93
CA ASP A 120 6.41 0.83 -23.03
C ASP A 120 6.81 1.32 -21.63
N CYS A 121 8.04 1.06 -21.19
CA CYS A 121 8.45 1.29 -19.82
C CYS A 121 9.85 1.92 -19.69
N GLY A 122 10.21 2.36 -18.49
CA GLY A 122 11.57 2.81 -18.19
C GLY A 122 12.57 1.64 -18.27
N VAL A 123 12.27 0.54 -17.59
CA VAL A 123 13.12 -0.66 -17.59
C VAL A 123 12.29 -1.93 -17.79
N LYS A 124 12.56 -2.67 -18.86
CA LYS A 124 12.00 -3.98 -19.14
C LYS A 124 13.00 -5.07 -18.75
N ILE A 125 12.59 -6.01 -17.91
CA ILE A 125 13.41 -7.11 -17.41
C ILE A 125 12.83 -8.44 -17.88
N LEU A 126 13.64 -9.19 -18.63
CA LEU A 126 13.33 -10.50 -19.20
C LEU A 126 14.28 -11.61 -18.71
N GLY A 127 15.20 -11.30 -17.80
CA GLY A 127 16.14 -12.26 -17.21
C GLY A 127 16.17 -12.19 -15.68
N ASP A 128 16.97 -13.07 -15.08
CA ASP A 128 16.98 -13.28 -13.63
C ASP A 128 18.11 -12.54 -12.91
N TYR A 129 17.96 -12.34 -11.60
CA TYR A 129 19.00 -11.77 -10.73
C TYR A 129 19.44 -10.34 -11.10
N ASN A 130 18.62 -9.59 -11.82
CA ASN A 130 18.91 -8.21 -12.19
C ASN A 130 18.59 -7.23 -11.05
N VAL A 131 19.27 -6.10 -11.05
CA VAL A 131 19.10 -5.04 -10.06
C VAL A 131 18.84 -3.71 -10.76
N VAL A 132 17.77 -3.03 -10.39
CA VAL A 132 17.54 -1.62 -10.71
C VAL A 132 17.54 -0.86 -9.39
N GLU A 133 18.53 0.01 -9.21
CA GLU A 133 18.81 0.63 -7.92
C GLU A 133 18.99 2.14 -8.03
N ASN A 134 18.39 2.91 -7.12
CA ASN A 134 18.63 4.36 -7.02
C ASN A 134 18.42 5.09 -8.36
N CYS A 135 17.33 4.77 -9.05
CA CYS A 135 16.96 5.40 -10.32
C CYS A 135 15.74 6.30 -10.13
N ARG A 136 15.77 7.49 -10.75
CA ARG A 136 14.58 8.30 -10.99
C ARG A 136 14.00 7.95 -12.36
N ILE A 137 12.83 7.31 -12.37
CA ILE A 137 12.10 6.89 -13.56
C ILE A 137 10.87 7.79 -13.69
N GLU A 138 10.90 8.71 -14.65
CA GLU A 138 9.83 9.69 -14.88
C GLU A 138 9.47 9.78 -16.35
N GLU A 139 8.29 10.31 -16.68
CA GLU A 139 7.82 10.39 -18.07
C GLU A 139 7.93 9.07 -18.85
N CYS A 140 7.79 7.95 -18.14
CA CYS A 140 7.60 6.63 -18.72
C CYS A 140 6.13 6.21 -18.57
N LEU A 141 5.57 5.42 -19.49
CA LEU A 141 4.20 4.94 -19.32
C LEU A 141 4.13 4.00 -18.11
N PHE A 142 4.93 2.94 -18.13
CA PHE A 142 5.20 2.08 -16.98
C PHE A 142 6.61 2.35 -16.43
N GLY A 143 6.85 2.19 -15.13
CA GLY A 143 8.19 2.39 -14.57
C GLY A 143 9.12 1.20 -14.86
N VAL A 144 8.86 0.06 -14.23
CA VAL A 144 9.59 -1.20 -14.42
C VAL A 144 8.63 -2.34 -14.75
N ASP A 145 8.91 -3.10 -15.81
CA ASP A 145 8.20 -4.34 -16.16
C ASP A 145 9.11 -5.54 -15.94
N ILE A 146 8.76 -6.40 -14.97
CA ILE A 146 9.40 -7.69 -14.72
C ILE A 146 8.51 -8.77 -15.34
N PHE A 147 8.98 -9.36 -16.43
CA PHE A 147 8.19 -10.28 -17.23
C PHE A 147 8.86 -11.65 -17.30
N GLN A 148 8.20 -12.66 -16.75
CA GLN A 148 8.67 -14.05 -16.73
C GLN A 148 10.09 -14.19 -16.16
N SER A 149 10.37 -13.46 -15.07
CA SER A 149 11.73 -13.28 -14.54
C SER A 149 11.74 -13.34 -13.01
N ASN A 150 12.83 -13.85 -12.43
CA ASN A 150 12.92 -14.22 -11.03
C ASN A 150 14.13 -13.60 -10.32
N TYR A 151 14.06 -13.52 -9.00
CA TYR A 151 15.18 -13.06 -8.15
C TYR A 151 15.70 -11.65 -8.46
N ASN A 152 14.90 -10.83 -9.12
CA ASN A 152 15.26 -9.45 -9.45
C ASN A 152 15.00 -8.53 -8.24
N LYS A 153 15.73 -7.41 -8.21
CA LYS A 153 15.64 -6.42 -7.13
C LYS A 153 15.39 -5.03 -7.70
N ILE A 154 14.31 -4.39 -7.25
CA ILE A 154 14.03 -2.98 -7.53
C ILE A 154 14.17 -2.24 -6.21
N LEU A 155 15.22 -1.42 -6.09
CA LEU A 155 15.69 -0.87 -4.84
C LEU A 155 15.78 0.65 -4.93
N HIS A 156 15.19 1.36 -3.97
CA HIS A 156 15.42 2.82 -3.84
C HIS A 156 15.12 3.63 -5.12
N CYS A 157 14.12 3.23 -5.91
CA CYS A 157 13.74 3.97 -7.12
C CYS A 157 12.60 4.96 -6.82
N GLU A 158 12.66 6.14 -7.44
CA GLU A 158 11.55 7.08 -7.52
C GLU A 158 10.86 6.91 -8.88
N ILE A 159 9.55 6.61 -8.89
CA ILE A 159 8.84 6.20 -10.10
C ILE A 159 7.56 7.02 -10.29
N SER A 160 7.42 7.64 -11.47
CA SER A 160 6.21 8.32 -11.90
C SER A 160 5.89 8.08 -13.37
N SER A 161 4.59 8.13 -13.70
CA SER A 161 4.10 7.86 -15.05
C SER A 161 3.90 9.16 -15.85
N LEU A 162 3.83 9.07 -17.19
CA LEU A 162 3.54 10.17 -18.12
C LEU A 162 2.63 11.26 -17.55
N SER A 163 3.16 12.47 -17.32
CA SER A 163 2.43 13.57 -16.67
C SER A 163 1.18 14.00 -17.44
N ARG A 164 1.26 13.97 -18.77
CA ARG A 164 0.19 14.36 -19.71
C ARG A 164 -1.06 13.45 -19.71
N ARG A 165 -1.04 12.31 -19.01
CA ARG A 165 -2.16 11.36 -18.99
C ARG A 165 -2.99 11.51 -17.72
N SER A 166 -4.31 11.38 -17.86
CA SER A 166 -5.22 11.24 -16.71
C SER A 166 -4.91 9.95 -15.95
N LYS A 167 -5.24 9.91 -14.65
CA LYS A 167 -4.93 8.79 -13.75
C LYS A 167 -5.28 7.41 -14.33
N ALA A 168 -6.45 7.28 -14.97
CA ALA A 168 -6.90 6.01 -15.56
C ALA A 168 -6.07 5.53 -16.78
N LEU A 169 -5.41 6.46 -17.49
CA LEU A 169 -4.63 6.19 -18.70
C LEU A 169 -3.11 6.14 -18.45
N LYS A 170 -2.69 6.41 -17.20
CA LYS A 170 -1.31 6.19 -16.76
C LYS A 170 -1.03 4.69 -16.67
N GLY A 171 0.25 4.33 -16.78
CA GLY A 171 0.70 2.97 -16.55
C GLY A 171 1.07 2.74 -15.09
N ASP A 172 1.60 1.55 -14.83
CA ASP A 172 1.88 1.07 -13.49
C ASP A 172 3.34 1.39 -13.11
N ALA A 173 3.60 1.67 -11.83
CA ALA A 173 4.95 1.96 -11.34
C ALA A 173 5.87 0.76 -11.56
N ILE A 174 5.45 -0.40 -11.07
CA ILE A 174 6.13 -1.67 -11.24
C ILE A 174 5.08 -2.71 -11.61
N ARG A 175 5.37 -3.52 -12.62
CA ARG A 175 4.52 -4.63 -13.06
C ARG A 175 5.30 -5.93 -12.95
N LEU A 176 4.77 -6.90 -12.21
CA LEU A 176 5.26 -8.28 -12.17
C LEU A 176 4.29 -9.17 -12.93
N TRP A 177 4.81 -9.98 -13.86
CA TRP A 177 4.03 -10.93 -14.64
C TRP A 177 4.74 -12.28 -14.68
N TYR A 178 4.11 -13.32 -14.12
CA TYR A 178 4.71 -14.67 -14.01
C TYR A 178 6.13 -14.65 -13.42
N SER A 179 6.31 -13.93 -12.33
CA SER A 179 7.63 -13.61 -11.77
C SER A 179 7.69 -13.95 -10.28
N THR A 180 8.74 -14.63 -9.86
CA THR A 180 8.84 -15.24 -8.52
C THR A 180 10.10 -14.82 -7.78
N ASN A 181 10.04 -14.75 -6.45
CA ASN A 181 11.19 -14.46 -5.59
C ASN A 181 11.87 -13.10 -5.84
N ASN A 182 11.12 -12.10 -6.33
CA ASN A 182 11.64 -10.74 -6.53
C ASN A 182 11.52 -9.90 -5.25
N LEU A 183 12.42 -8.92 -5.10
CA LEU A 183 12.45 -7.98 -3.98
C LEU A 183 12.20 -6.56 -4.45
N ILE A 184 11.09 -5.97 -3.99
CA ILE A 184 10.72 -4.58 -4.25
C ILE A 184 10.85 -3.82 -2.93
N LYS A 185 11.93 -3.04 -2.77
CA LYS A 185 12.29 -2.46 -1.49
C LYS A 185 12.65 -0.99 -1.53
N HIS A 186 12.14 -0.23 -0.56
CA HIS A 186 12.44 1.20 -0.37
C HIS A 186 12.17 2.08 -1.59
N ASN A 187 11.25 1.67 -2.47
CA ASN A 187 10.85 2.48 -3.62
C ASN A 187 9.81 3.52 -3.22
N TYR A 188 9.75 4.60 -4.00
CA TYR A 188 8.72 5.62 -3.90
C TYR A 188 8.01 5.75 -5.25
N TRP A 189 6.70 5.53 -5.27
CA TRP A 189 5.90 5.76 -6.47
C TRP A 189 4.74 6.73 -6.23
N HIS A 190 4.56 7.61 -7.20
CA HIS A 190 3.54 8.65 -7.18
C HIS A 190 3.12 9.01 -8.60
N HIS A 191 1.93 9.59 -8.74
CA HIS A 191 1.43 10.00 -10.05
C HIS A 191 1.48 8.86 -11.09
N VAL A 192 1.22 7.63 -10.64
CA VAL A 192 1.03 6.43 -11.48
C VAL A 192 -0.44 6.00 -11.43
N ARG A 193 -0.80 4.99 -12.22
CA ARG A 193 -2.11 4.34 -12.08
C ARG A 193 -2.06 3.37 -10.90
N ASP A 194 -1.27 2.31 -11.02
CA ASP A 194 -1.18 1.22 -10.03
C ASP A 194 0.28 0.78 -9.79
N MET A 195 0.49 -0.16 -8.87
CA MET A 195 1.57 -1.16 -8.91
C MET A 195 0.90 -2.53 -9.02
N VAL A 196 1.34 -3.39 -9.95
CA VAL A 196 0.60 -4.61 -10.31
C VAL A 196 1.44 -5.88 -10.14
N VAL A 197 0.84 -6.90 -9.55
CA VAL A 197 1.40 -8.23 -9.36
C VAL A 197 0.44 -9.27 -9.93
N TRP A 198 0.80 -9.87 -11.06
CA TRP A 198 -0.03 -10.81 -11.81
C TRP A 198 0.65 -12.16 -11.96
N TYR A 199 -0.05 -13.23 -11.56
CA TYR A 199 0.44 -14.62 -11.67
C TYR A 199 1.83 -14.82 -11.04
N SER A 200 2.14 -14.06 -10.00
CA SER A 200 3.50 -13.88 -9.47
C SER A 200 3.51 -14.19 -7.97
N SER A 201 4.40 -15.08 -7.52
CA SER A 201 4.40 -15.62 -6.16
C SER A 201 5.73 -15.42 -5.43
N GLU A 202 5.72 -15.55 -4.10
CA GLU A 202 6.95 -15.50 -3.28
C GLU A 202 7.75 -14.20 -3.41
N ASN A 203 7.10 -13.10 -3.82
CA ASN A 203 7.76 -11.79 -3.90
C ASN A 203 7.64 -11.05 -2.58
N THR A 204 8.63 -10.20 -2.30
CA THR A 204 8.68 -9.37 -1.09
C THR A 204 8.59 -7.89 -1.44
N PHE A 205 7.62 -7.21 -0.83
CA PHE A 205 7.39 -5.77 -0.92
C PHE A 205 7.67 -5.16 0.45
N GLU A 206 8.82 -4.52 0.61
CA GLU A 206 9.32 -4.06 1.90
C GLU A 206 9.62 -2.56 1.92
N GLY A 207 9.03 -1.84 2.88
CA GLY A 207 9.44 -0.47 3.15
C GLY A 207 9.24 0.48 1.98
N ASN A 208 8.24 0.25 1.12
CA ASN A 208 7.96 1.13 -0.01
C ASN A 208 6.93 2.20 0.38
N MET A 209 6.92 3.31 -0.38
CA MET A 209 5.95 4.38 -0.24
C MET A 209 5.16 4.59 -1.53
N GLY A 210 3.83 4.66 -1.42
CA GLY A 210 2.92 4.89 -2.54
C GLY A 210 1.92 6.00 -2.25
N ILE A 211 1.92 7.07 -3.07
CA ILE A 211 1.07 8.25 -2.82
C ILE A 211 0.17 8.58 -4.02
N GLY A 212 -1.12 8.76 -3.76
CA GLY A 212 -2.05 9.38 -4.74
C GLY A 212 -2.47 8.48 -5.90
N ASN A 213 -2.23 7.17 -5.83
CA ASN A 213 -2.45 6.21 -6.91
C ASN A 213 -3.89 5.67 -6.90
N ARG A 214 -4.27 4.87 -7.91
CA ARG A 214 -5.52 4.12 -7.86
C ARG A 214 -5.35 2.92 -6.93
N TYR A 215 -4.44 1.99 -7.24
CA TYR A 215 -4.01 0.94 -6.31
C TYR A 215 -2.54 1.15 -5.92
N SER A 216 -2.25 1.21 -4.63
CA SER A 216 -0.84 1.24 -4.19
C SER A 216 -0.14 -0.09 -4.45
N ILE A 217 -0.81 -1.22 -4.20
CA ILE A 217 -0.45 -2.52 -4.77
C ILE A 217 -1.72 -3.30 -5.16
N HIS A 218 -1.74 -3.87 -6.36
CA HIS A 218 -2.83 -4.68 -6.90
C HIS A 218 -2.35 -6.09 -7.23
N PHE A 219 -2.84 -7.08 -6.50
CA PHE A 219 -2.56 -8.50 -6.73
C PHE A 219 -3.71 -9.17 -7.47
N MET A 220 -3.39 -9.94 -8.52
CA MET A 220 -4.33 -10.90 -9.11
C MET A 220 -3.63 -12.24 -9.35
N TYR A 221 -4.19 -13.32 -8.81
CA TYR A 221 -3.65 -14.68 -8.93
C TYR A 221 -2.19 -14.78 -8.45
N ALA A 222 -1.86 -14.12 -7.35
CA ALA A 222 -0.50 -13.88 -6.89
C ALA A 222 -0.33 -14.40 -5.45
N HIS A 223 0.00 -15.68 -5.34
CA HIS A 223 0.03 -16.40 -4.07
C HIS A 223 1.33 -16.19 -3.28
N ASN A 224 1.28 -16.41 -1.97
CA ASN A 224 2.47 -16.51 -1.12
C ASN A 224 3.40 -15.29 -1.15
N ASN A 225 2.86 -14.08 -1.26
CA ASN A 225 3.65 -12.84 -1.26
C ASN A 225 3.81 -12.26 0.17
N ARG A 226 4.82 -11.40 0.37
CA ARG A 226 5.10 -10.70 1.63
C ARG A 226 4.99 -9.20 1.44
N ILE A 227 4.10 -8.56 2.19
CA ILE A 227 3.86 -7.11 2.13
C ILE A 227 4.15 -6.55 3.50
N GLN A 228 5.29 -5.90 3.68
CA GLN A 228 5.75 -5.51 5.01
C GLN A 228 6.34 -4.11 5.12
N TYR A 229 6.05 -3.41 6.22
CA TYR A 229 6.61 -2.09 6.53
C TYR A 229 6.37 -1.00 5.46
N ASN A 230 5.36 -1.17 4.60
CA ASN A 230 5.05 -0.19 3.55
C ASN A 230 4.15 0.93 4.09
N GLU A 231 4.21 2.09 3.44
CA GLU A 231 3.35 3.23 3.74
C GLU A 231 2.59 3.71 2.50
N PHE A 232 1.26 3.68 2.58
CA PHE A 232 0.39 4.02 1.46
C PHE A 232 -0.57 5.14 1.84
N TYR A 233 -0.45 6.28 1.16
CA TYR A 233 -1.20 7.51 1.47
C TYR A 233 -2.05 7.97 0.28
N GLU A 234 -3.29 8.38 0.57
CA GLU A 234 -4.16 9.09 -0.40
C GLU A 234 -4.41 8.30 -1.70
N ASN A 235 -4.38 6.96 -1.62
CA ASN A 235 -4.67 6.07 -2.74
C ASN A 235 -6.18 5.79 -2.80
N SER A 236 -6.74 5.45 -3.97
CA SER A 236 -8.14 4.96 -4.00
C SER A 236 -8.27 3.65 -3.23
N VAL A 237 -7.27 2.78 -3.38
CA VAL A 237 -7.07 1.57 -2.61
C VAL A 237 -5.61 1.45 -2.20
N GLY A 238 -5.34 1.12 -0.93
CA GLY A 238 -4.00 0.83 -0.46
C GLY A 238 -3.47 -0.47 -1.05
N VAL A 239 -3.99 -1.60 -0.60
CA VAL A 239 -3.65 -2.94 -1.13
C VAL A 239 -4.93 -3.65 -1.54
N PHE A 240 -4.92 -4.29 -2.70
CA PHE A 240 -6.02 -5.16 -3.13
C PHE A 240 -5.51 -6.56 -3.43
N LEU A 241 -6.01 -7.56 -2.69
CA LEU A 241 -5.73 -8.97 -2.87
C LEU A 241 -6.88 -9.61 -3.66
N MET A 242 -6.60 -10.20 -4.82
CA MET A 242 -7.62 -10.81 -5.69
C MET A 242 -7.22 -12.22 -6.12
N TYR A 243 -8.11 -13.20 -5.93
CA TYR A 243 -7.93 -14.59 -6.37
C TYR A 243 -6.59 -15.21 -5.91
N SER A 244 -6.17 -14.88 -4.70
CA SER A 244 -4.82 -15.16 -4.18
C SER A 244 -4.88 -15.80 -2.80
N GLU A 245 -3.81 -16.50 -2.42
CA GLU A 245 -3.75 -17.21 -1.15
C GLU A 245 -2.39 -17.03 -0.46
N GLU A 246 -2.34 -17.26 0.85
CA GLU A 246 -1.09 -17.36 1.64
C GLU A 246 -0.27 -16.06 1.67
N THR A 247 -0.91 -14.91 1.44
CA THR A 247 -0.25 -13.60 1.59
C THR A 247 -0.05 -13.29 3.06
N VAL A 248 1.15 -12.83 3.42
CA VAL A 248 1.44 -12.28 4.73
C VAL A 248 1.62 -10.78 4.58
N MET A 249 0.74 -10.01 5.20
CA MET A 249 0.74 -8.56 5.21
C MET A 249 0.96 -8.08 6.63
N THR A 250 2.09 -7.42 6.90
CA THR A 250 2.44 -7.04 8.26
C THR A 250 3.12 -5.69 8.44
N HIS A 251 2.81 -4.98 9.53
CA HIS A 251 3.43 -3.69 9.86
C HIS A 251 3.30 -2.61 8.78
N ASN A 252 2.27 -2.67 7.94
CA ASN A 252 2.01 -1.62 6.95
C ASN A 252 1.12 -0.52 7.55
N LEU A 253 1.35 0.71 7.11
CA LEU A 253 0.47 1.85 7.36
C LEU A 253 -0.25 2.20 6.06
N ILE A 254 -1.58 2.14 6.08
CA ILE A 254 -2.42 2.59 4.97
C ILE A 254 -3.39 3.63 5.51
N MET A 255 -3.39 4.81 4.89
CA MET A 255 -4.26 5.88 5.34
C MET A 255 -4.74 6.83 4.27
N LYS A 256 -5.84 7.54 4.56
CA LYS A 256 -6.48 8.50 3.66
C LYS A 256 -6.94 7.87 2.35
N SER A 257 -7.33 6.59 2.36
CA SER A 257 -8.00 6.00 1.21
C SER A 257 -9.44 6.47 1.17
N THR A 258 -9.68 7.65 0.59
CA THR A 258 -11.02 8.29 0.51
C THR A 258 -11.45 8.55 -0.94
N GLY A 259 -10.73 7.98 -1.91
CA GLY A 259 -11.05 8.08 -3.34
C GLY A 259 -12.31 7.30 -3.76
N GLU A 260 -12.45 7.04 -5.06
CA GLU A 260 -13.62 6.37 -5.65
C GLU A 260 -13.98 5.03 -4.98
N SER A 261 -12.97 4.26 -4.58
CA SER A 261 -13.14 3.00 -3.86
C SER A 261 -13.03 3.18 -2.35
N GLY A 262 -12.05 3.96 -1.90
CA GLY A 262 -11.89 4.36 -0.50
C GLY A 262 -11.48 3.24 0.47
N MET A 263 -10.72 2.25 0.01
CA MET A 263 -10.37 1.07 0.82
C MET A 263 -8.91 1.10 1.26
N CYS A 264 -8.64 0.78 2.52
CA CYS A 264 -7.29 0.52 2.99
C CYS A 264 -6.80 -0.84 2.44
N LEU A 265 -7.52 -1.92 2.78
CA LEU A 265 -7.29 -3.28 2.28
C LEU A 265 -8.55 -3.81 1.61
N GLY A 266 -8.45 -4.24 0.35
CA GLY A 266 -9.49 -5.01 -0.34
C GLY A 266 -9.10 -6.47 -0.47
N MET A 267 -10.03 -7.38 -0.15
CA MET A 267 -9.86 -8.82 -0.26
C MET A 267 -11.00 -9.41 -1.07
N LYS A 268 -10.71 -9.93 -2.26
CA LYS A 268 -11.69 -10.58 -3.12
C LYS A 268 -11.27 -11.99 -3.48
N GLU A 269 -12.08 -12.96 -3.08
CA GLU A 269 -11.85 -14.38 -3.34
C GLU A 269 -10.44 -14.84 -2.92
N THR A 270 -10.06 -14.53 -1.68
CA THR A 270 -8.71 -14.82 -1.15
C THR A 270 -8.74 -15.65 0.12
N SER A 271 -7.77 -16.55 0.32
CA SER A 271 -7.78 -17.51 1.45
C SER A 271 -6.40 -17.69 2.12
N SER A 272 -6.36 -18.24 3.34
CA SER A 272 -5.10 -18.49 4.08
C SER A 272 -4.19 -17.26 4.27
N ASN A 273 -4.74 -16.05 4.23
CA ASN A 273 -3.94 -14.83 4.40
C ASN A 273 -3.72 -14.52 5.89
N GLN A 274 -2.59 -13.88 6.18
CA GLN A 274 -2.24 -13.39 7.51
C GLN A 274 -2.09 -11.87 7.43
N ILE A 275 -3.07 -11.14 7.97
CA ILE A 275 -3.09 -9.67 8.02
C ILE A 275 -2.80 -9.28 9.47
N LEU A 276 -1.54 -8.98 9.77
CA LEU A 276 -1.03 -8.90 11.14
C LEU A 276 -0.34 -7.57 11.44
N TYR A 277 -0.64 -6.90 12.55
CA TYR A 277 0.08 -5.69 12.97
C TYR A 277 0.04 -4.51 11.97
N ASN A 278 -1.00 -4.42 11.15
CA ASN A 278 -1.16 -3.30 10.22
C ASN A 278 -1.98 -2.18 10.85
N ARG A 279 -1.85 -0.98 10.29
CA ARG A 279 -2.59 0.21 10.69
C ARG A 279 -3.41 0.70 9.50
N PHE A 280 -4.73 0.67 9.63
CA PHE A 280 -5.69 1.09 8.61
C PHE A 280 -6.43 2.32 9.14
N ILE A 281 -6.04 3.51 8.68
CA ILE A 281 -6.38 4.77 9.35
C ILE A 281 -7.07 5.75 8.40
N TYR A 282 -8.16 6.38 8.84
CA TYR A 282 -8.77 7.52 8.16
C TYR A 282 -9.14 7.24 6.69
N SER A 283 -9.91 6.17 6.45
CA SER A 283 -10.33 5.74 5.10
C SER A 283 -11.83 5.47 5.05
N SER A 284 -12.44 5.44 3.87
CA SER A 284 -13.87 5.08 3.78
C SER A 284 -14.12 3.68 4.35
N GLU A 285 -13.22 2.74 4.08
CA GLU A 285 -13.22 1.37 4.59
C GLU A 285 -11.81 0.97 5.06
N GLY A 286 -11.70 0.42 6.27
CA GLY A 286 -10.45 -0.15 6.77
C GLY A 286 -10.12 -1.46 6.05
N ILE A 287 -11.01 -2.44 6.14
CA ILE A 287 -10.86 -3.71 5.42
C ILE A 287 -12.17 -4.04 4.71
N HIS A 288 -12.10 -4.26 3.40
CA HIS A 288 -13.19 -4.72 2.56
C HIS A 288 -13.04 -6.22 2.28
N ILE A 289 -14.07 -7.00 2.62
CA ILE A 289 -14.10 -8.45 2.45
C ILE A 289 -15.20 -8.83 1.47
N ASP A 290 -14.77 -9.42 0.36
CA ASP A 290 -15.61 -9.99 -0.68
C ASP A 290 -15.23 -11.46 -0.91
N VAL A 291 -16.17 -12.37 -0.65
CA VAL A 291 -16.02 -13.83 -0.75
C VAL A 291 -14.65 -14.36 -0.26
N SER A 292 -14.15 -13.83 0.86
CA SER A 292 -12.84 -14.17 1.44
C SER A 292 -12.99 -14.65 2.90
N PRO A 293 -12.71 -15.91 3.25
CA PRO A 293 -12.06 -16.94 2.44
C PRO A 293 -12.89 -17.48 1.27
N PHE A 294 -12.22 -17.69 0.14
CA PHE A 294 -12.84 -18.34 -1.02
C PHE A 294 -12.88 -19.86 -0.86
N VAL A 295 -11.78 -20.43 -0.37
CA VAL A 295 -11.64 -21.86 -0.10
C VAL A 295 -12.18 -22.12 1.31
N PRO A 296 -13.28 -22.88 1.48
CA PRO A 296 -14.00 -22.97 2.75
C PRO A 296 -13.17 -23.41 3.97
N GLU A 297 -12.15 -24.25 3.75
CA GLU A 297 -11.30 -24.80 4.80
C GLU A 297 -10.08 -23.92 5.13
N LYS A 298 -9.83 -22.87 4.36
CA LYS A 298 -8.64 -22.04 4.46
C LYS A 298 -8.95 -20.69 5.10
N VAL A 299 -8.71 -20.60 6.40
CA VAL A 299 -9.02 -19.42 7.23
C VAL A 299 -8.09 -18.24 6.90
N ASN A 300 -8.65 -17.05 6.71
CA ASN A 300 -7.87 -15.82 6.82
C ASN A 300 -7.78 -15.39 8.29
N THR A 301 -6.58 -15.00 8.72
CA THR A 301 -6.31 -14.49 10.06
C THR A 301 -6.05 -13.00 10.00
N ILE A 302 -6.88 -12.23 10.69
CA ILE A 302 -6.77 -10.78 10.82
C ILE A 302 -6.55 -10.51 12.30
N ALA A 303 -5.31 -10.17 12.68
CA ALA A 303 -4.98 -10.02 14.09
C ALA A 303 -4.01 -8.88 14.41
N HIS A 304 -4.13 -8.30 15.60
CA HIS A 304 -3.27 -7.23 16.09
C HIS A 304 -3.24 -5.98 15.18
N ASN A 305 -4.27 -5.76 14.36
CA ASN A 305 -4.34 -4.57 13.51
C ASN A 305 -5.02 -3.41 14.26
N GLU A 306 -4.57 -2.20 14.01
CA GLU A 306 -5.27 -0.97 14.36
C GLU A 306 -6.17 -0.58 13.18
N ILE A 307 -7.47 -0.46 13.44
CA ILE A 307 -8.48 -0.07 12.45
C ILE A 307 -9.20 1.14 13.02
N ALA A 308 -8.88 2.33 12.52
CA ALA A 308 -9.27 3.56 13.17
C ALA A 308 -9.68 4.69 12.23
N PHE A 309 -10.58 5.54 12.72
CA PHE A 309 -11.07 6.71 11.99
C PHE A 309 -11.67 6.38 10.62
N CYS A 310 -12.12 5.14 10.42
CA CYS A 310 -12.71 4.69 9.16
C CYS A 310 -14.22 4.90 9.12
N GLY A 311 -14.78 5.08 7.92
CA GLY A 311 -16.23 5.07 7.71
C GLY A 311 -16.84 3.71 8.07
N TYR A 312 -16.20 2.63 7.64
CA TYR A 312 -16.43 1.28 8.14
C TYR A 312 -15.10 0.69 8.55
N GLY A 313 -14.97 0.19 9.78
CA GLY A 313 -13.75 -0.50 10.20
C GLY A 313 -13.52 -1.75 9.34
N ILE A 314 -14.52 -2.64 9.31
CA ILE A 314 -14.61 -3.75 8.36
C ILE A 314 -15.92 -3.67 7.59
N PHE A 315 -15.85 -3.75 6.26
CA PHE A 315 -16.99 -3.89 5.37
C PHE A 315 -17.04 -5.31 4.81
N PHE A 316 -18.15 -6.02 5.03
CA PHE A 316 -18.43 -7.31 4.40
C PHE A 316 -19.43 -7.12 3.26
N HIS A 317 -18.98 -7.35 2.03
CA HIS A 317 -19.85 -7.33 0.85
C HIS A 317 -20.83 -8.51 0.83
N THR A 318 -20.40 -9.65 1.38
CA THR A 318 -21.20 -10.88 1.45
C THR A 318 -21.26 -11.44 2.87
N ASN A 319 -22.12 -12.43 3.11
CA ASN A 319 -22.18 -13.16 4.39
C ASN A 319 -21.04 -14.17 4.54
N GLN A 320 -19.83 -13.67 4.41
CA GLN A 320 -18.66 -14.52 4.37
C GLN A 320 -18.37 -15.12 5.75
N GLN A 321 -18.00 -16.40 5.76
CA GLN A 321 -17.63 -17.16 6.95
C GLN A 321 -16.17 -17.62 6.87
N GLY A 322 -15.61 -18.07 7.99
CA GLY A 322 -14.28 -18.70 8.01
C GLY A 322 -13.11 -17.73 8.19
N ASN A 323 -13.36 -16.47 8.57
CA ASN A 323 -12.30 -15.57 9.03
C ASN A 323 -12.12 -15.68 10.55
N LEU A 324 -10.90 -15.42 11.01
CA LEU A 324 -10.54 -15.23 12.41
C LEU A 324 -10.11 -13.77 12.63
N PHE A 325 -10.91 -13.02 13.39
CA PHE A 325 -10.59 -11.68 13.86
C PHE A 325 -10.18 -11.75 15.33
N LYS A 326 -8.90 -11.52 15.59
CA LYS A 326 -8.34 -11.70 16.93
C LYS A 326 -7.49 -10.51 17.37
N GLU A 327 -7.69 -10.00 18.58
CA GLU A 327 -6.79 -8.99 19.16
C GLU A 327 -6.60 -7.73 18.29
N ASN A 328 -7.62 -7.36 17.49
CA ASN A 328 -7.59 -6.11 16.74
C ASN A 328 -8.09 -4.95 17.60
N TYR A 329 -7.62 -3.75 17.28
CA TYR A 329 -7.95 -2.51 17.97
C TYR A 329 -8.84 -1.65 17.06
N PHE A 330 -10.14 -1.64 17.37
CA PHE A 330 -11.15 -0.83 16.67
C PHE A 330 -11.47 0.41 17.49
N HIS A 331 -11.19 1.59 16.93
CA HIS A 331 -11.54 2.85 17.61
C HIS A 331 -11.80 4.01 16.66
N ASN A 332 -12.68 4.91 17.08
CA ASN A 332 -13.07 6.12 16.35
C ASN A 332 -13.58 5.85 14.92
N ASN A 333 -14.00 4.63 14.62
CA ASN A 333 -14.70 4.31 13.38
C ASN A 333 -16.14 4.79 13.47
N LEU A 334 -16.73 5.15 12.33
CA LEU A 334 -18.15 5.51 12.27
C LEU A 334 -19.03 4.31 12.60
N VAL A 335 -18.63 3.14 12.10
CA VAL A 335 -19.24 1.84 12.31
C VAL A 335 -18.10 0.81 12.37
N GLN A 336 -18.02 0.02 13.44
CA GLN A 336 -16.91 -0.93 13.62
C GLN A 336 -16.91 -2.01 12.53
N VAL A 337 -18.06 -2.65 12.32
CA VAL A 337 -18.22 -3.74 11.35
C VAL A 337 -19.59 -3.63 10.68
N PHE A 338 -19.60 -3.57 9.35
CA PHE A 338 -20.82 -3.49 8.56
C PHE A 338 -20.96 -4.68 7.61
N PRO A 339 -21.99 -5.53 7.78
CA PRO A 339 -22.34 -6.56 6.81
C PRO A 339 -23.47 -6.11 5.88
N GLU A 340 -23.17 -6.00 4.59
CA GLU A 340 -24.19 -5.77 3.55
C GLU A 340 -25.18 -6.94 3.48
N GLY A 341 -24.71 -8.16 3.77
CA GLY A 341 -25.54 -9.36 3.88
C GLY A 341 -26.50 -9.37 5.10
N LYS A 342 -26.44 -10.41 5.91
CA LYS A 342 -27.25 -10.67 7.10
C LYS A 342 -26.47 -10.50 8.40
N THR A 343 -25.21 -10.91 8.45
CA THR A 343 -24.42 -10.92 9.69
C THR A 343 -22.94 -11.12 9.39
N ALA A 344 -22.07 -10.65 10.28
CA ALA A 344 -20.65 -10.98 10.30
C ALA A 344 -20.32 -12.05 11.37
N ASN A 345 -21.33 -12.53 12.10
CA ASN A 345 -21.19 -13.50 13.19
C ASN A 345 -20.88 -14.94 12.73
N LEU A 346 -20.81 -15.19 11.42
CA LEU A 346 -20.33 -16.47 10.87
C LEU A 346 -18.79 -16.58 10.91
N ASN A 347 -18.12 -15.53 11.37
CA ASN A 347 -16.68 -15.49 11.60
C ASN A 347 -16.38 -15.62 13.10
N LYS A 348 -15.13 -15.94 13.42
CA LYS A 348 -14.65 -16.00 14.81
C LYS A 348 -14.14 -14.63 15.23
N TRP A 349 -14.70 -14.10 16.31
CA TRP A 349 -14.31 -12.85 16.97
C TRP A 349 -13.80 -13.21 18.36
N GLN A 350 -12.55 -12.85 18.65
CA GLN A 350 -11.88 -13.22 19.89
C GLN A 350 -10.99 -12.09 20.39
N HIS A 351 -11.18 -11.64 21.62
CA HIS A 351 -10.27 -10.70 22.27
C HIS A 351 -10.03 -9.44 21.45
N ASN A 352 -11.02 -8.96 20.68
CA ASN A 352 -10.89 -7.67 20.01
C ASN A 352 -11.26 -6.54 20.97
N TYR A 353 -10.60 -5.39 20.84
CA TYR A 353 -10.99 -4.16 21.52
C TYR A 353 -11.92 -3.35 20.64
N PHE A 354 -12.99 -2.84 21.22
CA PHE A 354 -13.93 -1.93 20.59
C PHE A 354 -14.12 -0.71 21.50
N ASP A 355 -13.88 0.50 21.00
CA ASP A 355 -13.99 1.72 21.82
C ASP A 355 -15.42 2.07 22.26
N ASP A 356 -16.42 1.42 21.65
CA ASP A 356 -17.83 1.50 22.03
C ASP A 356 -18.27 0.37 22.98
N TYR A 357 -17.34 -0.47 23.47
CA TYR A 357 -17.66 -1.49 24.47
C TYR A 357 -17.99 -0.87 25.84
N GLN A 358 -19.20 -1.14 26.34
CA GLN A 358 -19.73 -0.61 27.60
C GLN A 358 -19.81 -1.65 28.73
N GLY A 359 -19.02 -2.72 28.64
CA GLY A 359 -19.00 -3.78 29.65
C GLY A 359 -18.09 -3.49 30.85
N PHE A 360 -17.79 -4.55 31.60
CA PHE A 360 -16.98 -4.48 32.82
C PHE A 360 -15.94 -5.59 32.81
N ASP A 361 -14.82 -5.34 33.49
CA ASP A 361 -13.79 -6.31 33.84
C ASP A 361 -13.62 -6.26 35.37
N LYS A 362 -14.29 -7.17 36.09
CA LYS A 362 -14.31 -7.19 37.56
C LYS A 362 -13.11 -7.91 38.16
N ASN A 363 -12.54 -8.88 37.44
CA ASN A 363 -11.40 -9.68 37.90
C ASN A 363 -10.05 -9.06 37.52
N GLY A 364 -10.03 -8.05 36.65
CA GLY A 364 -8.86 -7.25 36.30
C GLY A 364 -7.90 -7.95 35.34
N ASP A 365 -8.38 -8.89 34.52
CA ASP A 365 -7.56 -9.65 33.56
C ASP A 365 -7.52 -9.03 32.16
N ASN A 366 -8.13 -7.86 31.98
CA ASN A 366 -8.31 -7.12 30.73
C ASN A 366 -9.21 -7.81 29.71
N ILE A 367 -9.96 -8.83 30.11
CA ILE A 367 -11.01 -9.47 29.33
C ILE A 367 -12.37 -9.03 29.90
N GLY A 368 -13.27 -8.63 29.01
CA GLY A 368 -14.61 -8.22 29.40
C GLY A 368 -15.44 -9.38 29.94
N ASP A 369 -16.00 -9.23 31.14
CA ASP A 369 -16.93 -10.18 31.78
C ASP A 369 -18.27 -10.32 31.02
N THR A 370 -18.58 -9.34 30.17
CA THR A 370 -19.79 -9.35 29.34
C THR A 370 -19.43 -9.36 27.85
N PRO A 371 -20.11 -10.17 27.01
CA PRO A 371 -19.84 -10.16 25.58
C PRO A 371 -20.08 -8.79 24.92
N TYR A 372 -19.22 -8.39 23.99
CA TYR A 372 -19.52 -7.30 23.06
C TYR A 372 -20.49 -7.83 21.99
N SER A 373 -21.66 -7.21 21.85
CA SER A 373 -22.64 -7.58 20.82
C SER A 373 -23.00 -6.34 20.00
N LEU A 374 -22.67 -6.37 18.71
CA LEU A 374 -22.98 -5.30 17.78
C LEU A 374 -24.33 -5.56 17.11
N TYR A 375 -25.20 -4.57 17.15
CA TYR A 375 -26.50 -4.55 16.50
C TYR A 375 -26.62 -3.34 15.59
N SER A 376 -27.20 -3.53 14.42
CA SER A 376 -27.51 -2.45 13.48
C SER A 376 -28.96 -2.01 13.68
N TYR A 377 -29.15 -0.74 14.02
CA TYR A 377 -30.44 -0.08 14.26
C TYR A 377 -30.75 0.84 13.06
N VAL A 378 -30.51 2.16 13.23
CA VAL A 378 -30.77 3.22 12.23
C VAL A 378 -29.92 3.07 10.97
N GLU A 379 -28.83 2.31 11.05
CA GLU A 379 -27.91 2.07 9.93
C GLU A 379 -28.58 1.35 8.74
N HIS A 380 -29.69 0.66 8.99
CA HIS A 380 -30.50 0.12 7.91
C HIS A 380 -31.10 1.21 7.01
N LEU A 381 -31.36 2.41 7.52
CA LEU A 381 -31.98 3.48 6.73
C LEU A 381 -31.09 3.93 5.56
N TRP A 382 -29.77 4.01 5.73
CA TRP A 382 -28.87 4.29 4.59
C TRP A 382 -28.62 3.09 3.69
N THR A 383 -28.94 1.87 4.15
CA THR A 383 -29.03 0.70 3.26
C THR A 383 -30.20 0.86 2.29
N PHE A 384 -31.35 1.38 2.75
CA PHE A 384 -32.50 1.69 1.89
C PHE A 384 -32.28 2.92 1.01
N ASN A 385 -31.67 3.99 1.54
CA ASN A 385 -31.38 5.21 0.80
C ASN A 385 -30.03 5.80 1.22
N ARG A 386 -28.99 5.62 0.39
CA ARG A 386 -27.64 6.13 0.64
C ARG A 386 -27.58 7.63 0.93
N ASN A 387 -28.53 8.44 0.45
CA ASN A 387 -28.57 9.88 0.72
C ASN A 387 -28.83 10.21 2.20
N VAL A 388 -29.42 9.29 2.97
CA VAL A 388 -29.63 9.47 4.42
C VAL A 388 -28.30 9.56 5.16
N LYS A 389 -27.23 8.94 4.64
CA LYS A 389 -25.87 9.01 5.23
C LYS A 389 -25.33 10.44 5.30
N PHE A 390 -25.82 11.35 4.45
CA PHE A 390 -25.47 12.77 4.53
C PHE A 390 -25.82 13.41 5.89
N PHE A 391 -26.88 12.94 6.55
CA PHE A 391 -27.32 13.45 7.84
C PHE A 391 -26.65 12.76 9.03
N TYR A 392 -25.66 11.89 8.79
CA TYR A 392 -24.94 11.20 9.85
C TYR A 392 -24.25 12.23 10.75
N GLY A 393 -24.43 12.10 12.07
CA GLY A 393 -23.95 13.07 13.07
C GLY A 393 -24.86 14.29 13.25
N SER A 394 -25.98 14.40 12.53
CA SER A 394 -26.99 15.40 12.84
C SER A 394 -27.70 15.07 14.17
N PRO A 395 -28.14 16.08 14.94
CA PRO A 395 -28.92 15.86 16.16
C PRO A 395 -30.15 14.98 15.95
N LEU A 396 -30.78 15.05 14.75
CA LEU A 396 -31.96 14.26 14.43
C LEU A 396 -31.66 12.76 14.37
N LEU A 397 -30.60 12.35 13.67
CA LEU A 397 -30.24 10.93 13.60
C LEU A 397 -29.73 10.40 14.94
N LEU A 398 -29.07 11.23 15.76
CA LEU A 398 -28.68 10.85 17.12
C LEU A 398 -29.90 10.55 18.01
N ILE A 399 -30.94 11.39 17.93
CA ILE A 399 -32.20 11.15 18.66
C ILE A 399 -32.89 9.89 18.13
N LEU A 400 -32.91 9.68 16.81
CA LEU A 400 -33.52 8.49 16.22
C LEU A 400 -32.78 7.20 16.63
N ASP A 401 -31.44 7.21 16.66
CA ASP A 401 -30.61 6.08 17.10
C ASP A 401 -30.85 5.77 18.58
N PHE A 402 -30.90 6.81 19.42
CA PHE A 402 -31.27 6.64 20.83
C PHE A 402 -32.66 6.03 21.00
N LEU A 403 -33.66 6.50 20.24
CA LEU A 403 -35.03 5.98 20.29
C LEU A 403 -35.10 4.52 19.83
N GLU A 404 -34.41 4.13 18.75
CA GLU A 404 -34.39 2.74 18.30
C GLU A 404 -33.66 1.81 19.27
N ARG A 405 -32.63 2.30 19.97
CA ARG A 405 -31.96 1.52 21.04
C ARG A 405 -32.85 1.34 22.27
N LEU A 406 -33.64 2.36 22.61
CA LEU A 406 -34.54 2.33 23.77
C LEU A 406 -35.81 1.50 23.50
N ALA A 407 -36.39 1.68 22.31
CA ALA A 407 -37.63 1.03 21.87
C ALA A 407 -37.54 0.75 20.35
N PRO A 408 -36.97 -0.40 19.94
CA PRO A 408 -36.80 -0.73 18.54
C PRO A 408 -38.16 -0.80 17.83
N PHE A 409 -38.37 0.03 16.80
CA PHE A 409 -39.56 -0.06 15.95
C PHE A 409 -39.54 -1.28 15.01
N SER A 410 -38.36 -1.91 14.87
CA SER A 410 -38.14 -3.18 14.18
C SER A 410 -37.05 -3.98 14.89
N GLU A 411 -37.00 -5.30 14.69
CA GLU A 411 -35.94 -6.13 15.29
C GLU A 411 -34.56 -5.70 14.75
N PRO A 412 -33.63 -5.29 15.63
CA PRO A 412 -32.31 -4.86 15.20
C PRO A 412 -31.51 -6.04 14.65
N LYS A 413 -30.76 -5.81 13.58
CA LYS A 413 -29.99 -6.87 12.94
C LYS A 413 -28.75 -7.17 13.77
N PHE A 414 -28.64 -8.40 14.23
CA PHE A 414 -27.47 -8.88 14.95
C PHE A 414 -26.27 -9.04 14.00
N VAL A 415 -25.23 -8.24 14.21
CA VAL A 415 -24.04 -8.17 13.34
C VAL A 415 -22.98 -9.16 13.77
N LEU A 416 -22.51 -9.08 15.01
CA LEU A 416 -21.50 -9.98 15.56
C LEU A 416 -21.55 -10.00 17.09
N ARG A 417 -20.92 -11.01 17.67
CA ARG A 417 -20.60 -11.04 19.09
C ARG A 417 -19.17 -11.53 19.32
N ASP A 418 -18.39 -10.74 20.04
CA ASP A 418 -17.16 -11.20 20.69
C ASP A 418 -17.51 -11.58 22.13
N LYS A 419 -17.21 -12.82 22.52
CA LYS A 419 -17.58 -13.33 23.85
C LYS A 419 -16.65 -12.85 24.94
N GLU A 420 -15.41 -12.56 24.56
CA GLU A 420 -14.32 -12.22 25.45
C GLU A 420 -13.63 -10.97 24.87
N PRO A 421 -14.32 -9.82 24.74
CA PRO A 421 -13.69 -8.61 24.18
C PRO A 421 -12.57 -8.12 25.11
N MET A 422 -11.56 -7.44 24.56
CA MET A 422 -10.57 -6.74 25.41
C MET A 422 -11.22 -5.53 26.07
N TYR A 423 -11.01 -5.35 27.38
CA TYR A 423 -11.65 -4.26 28.15
C TYR A 423 -10.96 -2.91 27.94
N LYS A 424 -9.63 -2.90 27.97
CA LYS A 424 -8.80 -1.73 27.72
C LYS A 424 -7.74 -2.04 26.67
N TRP A 425 -7.45 -1.01 25.88
CA TRP A 425 -6.26 -1.01 25.05
C TRP A 425 -5.10 -0.42 25.83
N GLU A 426 -4.05 -1.23 26.01
CA GLU A 426 -2.75 -0.73 26.42
C GLU A 426 -1.92 -0.50 25.16
N GLU A 427 -1.68 0.76 24.82
CA GLU A 427 -0.83 1.13 23.69
C GLU A 427 0.58 0.54 23.88
N GLN A 428 0.89 -0.57 23.22
CA GLN A 428 2.22 -1.18 23.30
C GLN A 428 3.30 -0.36 22.54
N HIS A 429 2.95 0.76 21.90
CA HIS A 429 3.85 1.58 21.07
C HIS A 429 3.61 3.11 21.14
N ALA A 430 3.16 3.65 22.28
CA ALA A 430 2.90 5.09 22.47
C ALA A 430 4.08 6.05 22.22
N ASP A 431 5.31 5.54 22.08
CA ASP A 431 6.52 6.37 21.94
C ASP A 431 6.83 6.84 20.51
N LYS A 432 5.92 6.66 19.55
CA LYS A 432 6.08 7.25 18.21
C LYS A 432 4.97 8.25 17.95
N PRO A 433 5.26 9.57 18.00
CA PRO A 433 4.28 10.54 17.58
C PRO A 433 3.90 10.25 16.12
N LEU A 434 2.60 10.09 15.88
CA LEU A 434 2.03 10.52 14.61
C LEU A 434 2.23 12.04 14.58
N PHE A 435 2.72 12.57 13.46
CA PHE A 435 3.09 13.97 13.16
C PHE A 435 4.58 14.29 13.28
#